data_AF-A0A951ULJ3-F1
#
_entry.id   AF-A0A951ULJ3-F1
#
_cell.length_a   1.000
_cell.length_b   1.000
_cell.length_c   1.000
_cell.angle_alpha   90.00
_cell.angle_beta   90.00
_cell.angle_gamma   90.00
#
_symmetry.space_group_name_H-M   'P 1'
#
loop_
_entity.id
_entity.type
_entity.pdbx_description
1 polymer ?
#
loop_
_entity_poly.entity_id
_entity_poly.type
_entity_poly.pdbx_seq_one_letter_code
_entity_poly.pdbx_strand_id
1 'polypeptide(L)'
;MPEIWVSSLTPPVQAQGVAQEIASLRQSGDRWIEVNVTTQRLVAWEGNVPVYAVIVSTGTDKHPTLTGTFAIEDKLRVTRMQGDDYDVPDVPYTMYYDGGYAIHGAYWHRNFGTPVSHGCVNVAVDHARWLFNWASVGTPVVVRD
;
A
#
# COMPACT_ATOMS: atom_id res chain seq x y z
N MET A 1 -34.40 11.14 -32.42
CA MET A 1 -33.02 10.96 -31.90
C MET A 1 -33.14 10.92 -30.39
N PRO A 2 -32.89 9.81 -29.68
CA PRO A 2 -32.98 9.84 -28.22
C PRO A 2 -31.62 10.18 -27.60
N GLU A 3 -31.70 11.01 -26.56
CA GLU A 3 -30.62 11.63 -25.80
C GLU A 3 -29.78 10.60 -25.05
N ILE A 4 -28.46 10.76 -25.11
CA ILE A 4 -27.49 9.96 -24.35
C ILE A 4 -27.35 10.60 -22.96
N TRP A 5 -27.85 9.93 -21.94
CA TRP A 5 -27.55 10.25 -20.54
C TRP A 5 -26.08 9.93 -20.26
N VAL A 6 -25.23 10.94 -20.18
CA VAL A 6 -23.88 10.78 -19.64
C VAL A 6 -24.01 10.68 -18.13
N SER A 7 -23.97 9.44 -17.62
CA SER A 7 -23.82 9.17 -16.19
C SER A 7 -22.51 9.80 -15.71
N SER A 8 -22.62 10.95 -15.04
CA SER A 8 -21.52 11.51 -14.26
C SER A 8 -21.29 10.61 -13.06
N LEU A 9 -20.38 9.65 -13.21
CA LEU A 9 -19.88 8.85 -12.10
C LEU A 9 -19.10 9.79 -11.19
N THR A 10 -19.79 10.32 -10.19
CA THR A 10 -19.15 11.05 -9.09
C THR A 10 -18.39 9.99 -8.30
N PRO A 11 -17.04 10.05 -8.21
CA PRO A 11 -16.30 9.06 -7.44
C PRO A 11 -16.77 9.12 -5.98
N PRO A 12 -16.80 7.99 -5.26
CA PRO A 12 -17.14 8.00 -3.84
C PRO A 12 -16.25 9.00 -3.08
N VAL A 13 -16.77 9.61 -2.01
CA VAL A 13 -16.11 10.70 -1.26
C VAL A 13 -14.68 10.33 -0.83
N GLN A 14 -14.44 9.06 -0.50
CA GLN A 14 -13.10 8.54 -0.19
C GLN A 14 -12.14 8.56 -1.40
N ALA A 15 -12.62 8.23 -2.60
CA ALA A 15 -11.84 8.29 -3.83
C ALA A 15 -11.53 9.73 -4.26
N GLN A 16 -12.43 10.68 -3.99
CA GLN A 16 -12.15 12.11 -4.22
C GLN A 16 -11.04 12.62 -3.29
N GLY A 17 -11.07 12.23 -2.01
CA GLY A 17 -10.01 12.55 -1.05
C GLY A 17 -8.66 11.96 -1.45
N VAL A 18 -8.63 10.69 -1.84
CA VAL A 18 -7.41 10.01 -2.30
C VAL A 18 -6.81 10.67 -3.55
N ALA A 19 -7.64 11.02 -4.55
CA ALA A 19 -7.16 11.67 -5.77
C ALA A 19 -6.60 13.08 -5.50
N GLN A 20 -7.24 13.84 -4.62
CA GLN A 20 -6.75 15.16 -4.20
C GLN A 20 -5.44 15.06 -3.42
N GLU A 21 -5.32 14.07 -2.54
CA GLU A 21 -4.10 13.82 -1.79
C GLU A 21 -2.93 13.46 -2.70
N ILE A 22 -3.14 12.56 -3.66
CA ILE A 22 -2.12 12.22 -4.67
C ILE A 22 -1.66 13.47 -5.43
N ALA A 23 -2.60 14.34 -5.83
CA ALA A 23 -2.25 15.58 -6.51
C ALA A 23 -1.42 16.52 -5.62
N SER A 24 -1.75 16.61 -4.33
CA SER A 24 -1.00 17.37 -3.33
C SER A 24 0.42 16.82 -3.12
N LEU A 25 0.56 15.52 -2.86
CA LEU A 25 1.84 14.84 -2.65
C LEU A 25 2.77 14.93 -3.85
N ARG A 26 2.20 14.87 -5.07
CA ARG A 26 2.98 15.07 -6.31
C ARG A 26 3.60 16.46 -6.40
N GLN A 27 2.98 17.47 -5.79
CA GLN A 27 3.45 18.85 -5.80
C GLN A 27 4.32 19.20 -4.58
N SER A 28 4.30 18.40 -3.51
CA SER A 28 5.00 18.72 -2.27
C SER A 28 6.52 18.49 -2.35
N GLY A 29 6.97 17.59 -3.23
CA GLY A 29 8.37 17.16 -3.30
C GLY A 29 8.73 16.12 -2.23
N ASP A 30 7.78 15.73 -1.38
CA ASP A 30 8.00 14.79 -0.29
C ASP A 30 8.06 13.34 -0.77
N ARG A 31 8.57 12.48 0.10
CA ARG A 31 8.53 11.03 -0.07
C ARG A 31 7.14 10.50 0.26
N TRP A 32 6.54 9.72 -0.63
CA TRP A 32 5.28 9.04 -0.37
C TRP A 32 5.20 7.71 -1.12
N ILE A 33 4.31 6.83 -0.64
CA ILE A 33 4.10 5.49 -1.20
C ILE A 33 2.69 5.41 -1.77
N GLU A 34 2.57 4.91 -2.99
CA GLU A 34 1.31 4.58 -3.64
C GLU A 34 1.17 3.07 -3.72
N VAL A 35 0.06 2.51 -3.24
CA VAL A 35 -0.31 1.10 -3.39
C VAL A 35 -1.58 1.03 -4.22
N ASN A 36 -1.52 0.30 -5.32
CA ASN A 36 -2.69 0.00 -6.14
C ASN A 36 -3.08 -1.48 -5.96
N VAL A 37 -4.25 -1.70 -5.38
CA VAL A 37 -4.76 -3.06 -5.07
C VAL A 37 -5.33 -3.77 -6.30
N THR A 38 -5.74 -3.07 -7.36
CA THR A 38 -6.27 -3.74 -8.57
C THR A 38 -5.16 -4.33 -9.43
N THR A 39 -4.06 -3.57 -9.60
CA THR A 39 -2.89 -3.92 -10.42
C THR A 39 -1.79 -4.60 -9.61
N GLN A 40 -1.96 -4.70 -8.28
CA GLN A 40 -1.01 -5.32 -7.36
C GLN A 40 0.39 -4.71 -7.49
N ARG A 41 0.46 -3.39 -7.41
CA ARG A 41 1.71 -2.61 -7.53
C ARG A 41 1.88 -1.63 -6.39
N LEU A 42 3.12 -1.45 -5.99
CA LEU A 42 3.55 -0.38 -5.09
C LEU A 42 4.58 0.48 -5.81
N VAL A 43 4.39 1.80 -5.73
CA VAL A 43 5.32 2.80 -6.27
C VAL A 43 5.75 3.72 -5.14
N ALA A 44 7.06 3.91 -5.00
CA ALA A 44 7.64 4.91 -4.12
C ALA A 44 7.94 6.18 -4.94
N TRP A 45 7.55 7.32 -4.41
CA TRP A 45 7.58 8.61 -5.09
C TRP A 45 8.38 9.64 -4.30
N GLU A 46 9.07 10.53 -5.00
CA GLU A 46 9.61 11.79 -4.47
C GLU A 46 8.94 12.94 -5.23
N GLY A 47 7.96 13.59 -4.61
CA GLY A 47 7.03 14.48 -5.28
C GLY A 47 6.33 13.76 -6.44
N ASN A 48 6.55 14.24 -7.66
CA ASN A 48 5.98 13.66 -8.89
C ASN A 48 6.94 12.69 -9.61
N VAL A 49 8.06 12.31 -9.00
CA VAL A 49 9.05 11.43 -9.61
C VAL A 49 8.96 10.03 -8.99
N PRO A 50 8.63 8.97 -9.77
CA PRO A 50 8.67 7.62 -9.26
C PRO A 50 10.13 7.17 -9.13
N VAL A 51 10.55 6.81 -7.92
CA VAL A 51 11.94 6.39 -7.63
C VAL A 51 12.07 4.87 -7.48
N TYR A 52 10.95 4.17 -7.25
CA TYR A 52 10.93 2.72 -7.15
C TYR A 52 9.54 2.16 -7.47
N ALA A 53 9.47 0.99 -8.08
CA ALA A 53 8.21 0.31 -8.37
C ALA A 53 8.37 -1.20 -8.26
N VAL A 54 7.43 -1.86 -7.59
CA VAL A 54 7.46 -3.31 -7.34
C VAL A 54 6.08 -3.93 -7.44
N ILE A 55 6.05 -5.21 -7.73
CA ILE A 55 4.83 -6.02 -7.66
C ILE A 55 4.61 -6.42 -6.20
N VAL A 56 3.38 -6.33 -5.73
CA VAL A 56 2.99 -6.66 -4.35
C VAL A 56 1.91 -7.74 -4.31
N SER A 57 1.61 -8.24 -3.12
CA SER A 57 0.43 -9.04 -2.85
C SER A 57 -0.36 -8.39 -1.71
N THR A 58 -1.57 -7.92 -1.99
CA THR A 58 -2.42 -7.27 -0.98
C THR A 58 -3.43 -8.27 -0.38
N GLY A 59 -4.35 -7.73 0.42
CA GLY A 59 -5.41 -8.48 1.09
C GLY A 59 -6.36 -9.15 0.11
N THR A 60 -6.79 -10.37 0.44
CA THR A 60 -7.84 -11.09 -0.31
C THR A 60 -9.21 -10.44 -0.15
N ASP A 61 -10.19 -10.84 -0.97
CA ASP A 61 -11.58 -10.35 -0.84
C ASP A 61 -12.19 -10.59 0.56
N LYS A 62 -11.74 -11.64 1.27
CA LYS A 62 -12.19 -11.95 2.64
C LYS A 62 -11.49 -11.10 3.70
N HIS A 63 -10.30 -10.59 3.38
CA HIS A 63 -9.45 -9.80 4.27
C HIS A 63 -8.84 -8.62 3.49
N PRO A 64 -9.67 -7.67 3.02
CA PRO A 64 -9.23 -6.65 2.09
C PRO A 64 -8.23 -5.69 2.73
N THR A 65 -7.29 -5.21 1.91
CA THR A 65 -6.46 -4.06 2.28
C THR A 65 -7.32 -2.80 2.25
N LEU A 66 -7.26 -1.98 3.31
CA LEU A 66 -8.01 -0.73 3.37
C LEU A 66 -7.51 0.26 2.33
N THR A 67 -8.43 0.86 1.58
CA THR A 67 -8.17 1.99 0.70
C THR A 67 -8.29 3.30 1.47
N GLY A 68 -7.45 4.28 1.14
CA GLY A 68 -7.39 5.55 1.85
C GLY A 68 -6.00 6.15 1.88
N THR A 69 -5.88 7.23 2.64
CA THR A 69 -4.60 7.91 2.92
C THR A 69 -4.20 7.63 4.36
N PHE A 70 -2.97 7.17 4.52
CA PHE A 70 -2.37 6.80 5.79
C PHE A 70 -0.95 7.38 5.87
N ALA A 71 -0.26 7.12 6.97
CA ALA A 71 1.17 7.42 7.11
C ALA A 71 1.86 6.32 7.89
N ILE A 72 3.15 6.08 7.62
CA ILE A 72 3.92 5.10 8.39
C ILE A 72 3.96 5.54 9.86
N GLU A 73 3.43 4.70 10.73
CA GLU A 73 3.34 4.92 12.18
C GLU A 73 4.56 4.34 12.89
N ASP A 74 4.99 3.15 12.49
CA ASP A 74 6.10 2.43 13.12
C ASP A 74 6.86 1.55 12.12
N LYS A 75 8.12 1.26 12.43
CA LYS A 75 9.06 0.53 11.59
C LYS A 75 9.87 -0.47 12.40
N LEU A 76 9.60 -1.75 12.19
CA LEU A 76 10.28 -2.85 12.86
C LEU A 76 11.11 -3.66 11.87
N ARG A 77 12.41 -3.83 12.17
CA ARG A 77 13.31 -4.62 11.31
C ARG A 77 12.90 -6.09 11.25
N VAL A 78 12.42 -6.62 12.38
CA VAL A 78 11.92 -7.99 12.54
C VAL A 78 10.75 -7.93 13.51
N THR A 79 9.63 -8.55 13.16
CA THR A 79 8.47 -8.67 14.05
C THR A 79 7.79 -10.03 13.86
N ARG A 80 7.04 -10.50 14.86
CA ARG A 80 6.19 -11.68 14.72
C ARG A 80 4.77 -11.21 14.45
N MET A 81 4.16 -11.69 13.37
CA MET A 81 2.77 -11.37 13.03
C MET A 81 1.87 -12.56 13.30
N GLN A 82 0.82 -12.35 14.09
CA GLN A 82 -0.12 -13.39 14.54
C GLN A 82 -1.56 -12.91 14.40
N GLY A 83 -2.41 -13.79 13.88
CA GLY A 83 -3.86 -13.64 13.87
C GLY A 83 -4.53 -14.98 14.21
N ASP A 84 -5.85 -15.05 14.07
CA ASP A 84 -6.61 -16.23 14.47
C ASP A 84 -6.22 -17.50 13.70
N ASP A 85 -5.79 -17.36 12.44
CA ASP A 85 -5.49 -18.46 11.52
C ASP A 85 -4.05 -18.44 10.96
N TYR A 86 -3.20 -17.51 11.41
CA TYR A 86 -1.81 -17.43 10.98
C TYR A 86 -0.87 -17.03 12.12
N ASP A 87 0.37 -17.53 12.04
CA ASP A 87 1.44 -17.18 12.96
C ASP A 87 2.77 -17.23 12.19
N VAL A 88 3.30 -16.05 11.87
CA VAL A 88 4.50 -15.89 11.06
C VAL A 88 5.61 -15.28 11.92
N PRO A 89 6.64 -16.06 12.29
CA PRO A 89 7.82 -15.52 12.96
C PRO A 89 8.65 -14.64 12.04
N ASP A 90 9.43 -13.75 12.65
CA ASP A 90 10.55 -13.06 12.01
C ASP A 90 10.22 -12.35 10.68
N VAL A 91 9.03 -11.76 10.57
CA VAL A 91 8.62 -10.94 9.43
C VAL A 91 9.56 -9.75 9.31
N PRO A 92 10.32 -9.63 8.20
CA PRO A 92 11.36 -8.63 8.07
C PRO A 92 10.82 -7.31 7.49
N TYR A 93 11.41 -6.20 7.93
CA TYR A 93 11.21 -4.85 7.37
C TYR A 93 9.75 -4.40 7.36
N THR A 94 9.07 -4.59 8.49
CA THR A 94 7.67 -4.20 8.67
C THR A 94 7.53 -2.71 8.88
N MET A 95 6.64 -2.08 8.10
CA MET A 95 6.24 -0.69 8.23
C MET A 95 4.73 -0.62 8.43
N TYR A 96 4.29 -0.38 9.66
CA TYR A 96 2.88 -0.23 10.00
C TYR A 96 2.39 1.14 9.56
N TYR A 97 1.19 1.20 9.00
CA TYR A 97 0.58 2.45 8.54
C TYR A 97 -0.87 2.65 9.02
N ASP A 98 -1.50 1.63 9.61
CA ASP A 98 -2.83 1.76 10.24
C ASP A 98 -3.11 0.57 11.18
N GLY A 99 -2.88 0.72 12.49
CA GLY A 99 -3.42 -0.16 13.56
C GLY A 99 -3.09 -1.67 13.53
N GLY A 100 -2.43 -2.17 12.48
CA GLY A 100 -2.23 -3.58 12.16
C GLY A 100 -1.96 -3.83 10.66
N TYR A 101 -2.36 -2.92 9.78
CA TYR A 101 -1.99 -2.92 8.37
C TYR A 101 -0.54 -2.46 8.19
N ALA A 102 0.23 -3.25 7.45
CA ALA A 102 1.65 -2.98 7.23
C ALA A 102 2.10 -3.33 5.81
N ILE A 103 3.17 -2.68 5.37
CA ILE A 103 4.00 -3.11 4.25
C ILE A 103 5.16 -3.91 4.86
N HIS A 104 5.38 -5.15 4.42
CA HIS A 104 6.45 -5.98 4.98
C HIS A 104 7.00 -7.01 3.98
N GLY A 105 8.17 -7.55 4.30
CA GLY A 105 8.76 -8.65 3.54
C GLY A 105 7.99 -9.95 3.75
N ALA A 106 7.62 -10.63 2.67
CA ALA A 106 7.00 -11.94 2.70
C ALA A 106 7.98 -12.99 2.17
N TYR A 107 8.63 -13.71 3.08
CA TYR A 107 9.57 -14.78 2.70
C TYR A 107 8.87 -16.13 2.42
N TRP A 108 7.63 -16.28 2.89
CA TRP A 108 6.89 -17.55 2.88
C TRP A 108 6.14 -17.83 1.57
N HIS A 109 6.03 -16.85 0.66
CA HIS A 109 5.44 -17.07 -0.66
C HIS A 109 6.14 -16.25 -1.75
N ARG A 110 5.84 -16.59 -3.01
CA ARG A 110 6.33 -15.89 -4.21
C ARG A 110 5.20 -15.40 -5.13
N ASN A 111 3.95 -15.50 -4.69
CA ASN A 111 2.74 -15.18 -5.47
C ASN A 111 2.48 -13.67 -5.68
N PHE A 112 3.54 -12.86 -5.81
CA PHE A 112 3.41 -11.42 -6.03
C PHE A 112 2.63 -11.14 -7.30
N GLY A 113 1.68 -10.20 -7.24
CA GLY A 113 0.74 -9.91 -8.32
C GLY A 113 -0.63 -10.57 -8.12
N THR A 114 -0.79 -11.36 -7.06
CA THR A 114 -2.07 -11.95 -6.64
C THR A 114 -2.36 -11.58 -5.19
N PRO A 115 -3.59 -11.13 -4.86
CA PRO A 115 -3.97 -10.92 -3.47
C PRO A 115 -3.94 -12.23 -2.68
N VAL A 116 -3.17 -12.27 -1.59
CA VAL A 116 -3.02 -13.48 -0.75
C VAL A 116 -2.94 -13.18 0.75
N SER A 117 -2.85 -11.92 1.15
CA SER A 117 -2.64 -11.57 2.56
C SER A 117 -3.95 -11.40 3.33
N HIS A 118 -3.83 -11.24 4.64
CA HIS A 118 -4.91 -10.84 5.55
C HIS A 118 -5.04 -9.32 5.69
N GLY A 119 -4.72 -8.58 4.62
CA GLY A 119 -4.85 -7.11 4.57
C GLY A 119 -3.53 -6.37 4.43
N CYS A 120 -2.42 -6.95 4.88
CA CYS A 120 -1.09 -6.36 4.71
C CYS A 120 -0.66 -6.30 3.24
N VAL A 121 0.32 -5.45 2.94
CA VAL A 121 0.93 -5.34 1.61
C VAL A 121 2.25 -6.12 1.63
N ASN A 122 2.20 -7.32 1.05
CA ASN A 122 3.35 -8.22 1.00
C ASN A 122 4.26 -7.82 -0.17
N VAL A 123 5.55 -7.64 0.12
CA VAL A 123 6.61 -7.40 -0.86
C VAL A 123 7.71 -8.44 -0.72
N ALA A 124 8.50 -8.68 -1.77
CA ALA A 124 9.71 -9.48 -1.63
C ALA A 124 10.67 -8.84 -0.62
N VAL A 125 11.44 -9.66 0.12
CA VAL A 125 12.22 -9.21 1.29
C VAL A 125 13.26 -8.13 0.93
N ASP A 126 13.86 -8.23 -0.26
CA ASP A 126 14.79 -7.24 -0.81
C ASP A 126 14.11 -5.90 -1.11
N HIS A 127 12.91 -5.92 -1.70
CA HIS A 127 12.08 -4.74 -1.92
C HIS A 127 11.62 -4.11 -0.59
N ALA A 128 11.21 -4.95 0.37
CA ALA A 128 10.85 -4.51 1.71
C ALA A 128 12.01 -3.78 2.39
N ARG A 129 13.22 -4.34 2.30
CA ARG A 129 14.44 -3.73 2.82
C ARG A 129 14.72 -2.38 2.19
N TRP A 130 14.57 -2.27 0.86
CA TRP A 130 14.78 -1.02 0.15
C TRP A 130 13.81 0.05 0.65
N LEU A 131 12.51 -0.26 0.67
CA LEU A 131 11.47 0.66 1.14
C LEU A 131 11.69 1.06 2.60
N PHE A 132 12.03 0.10 3.45
CA PHE A 132 12.31 0.35 4.87
C PHE A 132 13.48 1.30 5.09
N ASN A 133 14.51 1.28 4.26
CA ASN A 133 15.62 2.23 4.41
C ASN A 133 15.29 3.60 3.79
N TRP A 134 14.44 3.64 2.77
CA TRP A 134 14.10 4.87 2.05
C TRP A 134 13.01 5.70 2.75
N ALA A 135 11.98 5.04 3.28
CA ALA A 135 10.86 5.68 3.97
C ALA A 135 11.19 6.00 5.43
N SER A 136 10.48 6.97 6.01
CA SER A 136 10.58 7.35 7.42
C SER A 136 9.21 7.20 8.10
N VAL A 137 9.19 7.19 9.43
CA VAL A 137 7.93 7.40 10.16
C VAL A 137 7.35 8.75 9.73
N GLY A 138 6.05 8.79 9.45
CA GLY A 138 5.34 9.92 8.86
C GLY A 138 5.31 9.95 7.33
N THR A 139 6.02 9.05 6.63
CA THR A 139 5.91 8.94 5.16
C THR A 139 4.47 8.57 4.78
N PRO A 140 3.78 9.37 3.95
CA PRO A 140 2.42 9.07 3.52
C PRO A 140 2.34 7.77 2.73
N VAL A 141 1.27 7.01 2.97
CA VAL A 141 0.92 5.77 2.26
C VAL A 141 -0.49 5.94 1.71
N VAL A 142 -0.62 6.00 0.40
CA VAL A 142 -1.90 6.12 -0.29
C VAL A 142 -2.25 4.76 -0.89
N VAL A 143 -3.36 4.17 -0.45
CA VAL A 143 -3.87 2.90 -0.97
C VAL A 143 -5.12 3.17 -1.79
N ARG A 144 -5.12 2.72 -3.05
CA ARG A 144 -6.23 2.89 -3.98
C ARG A 144 -6.52 1.64 -4.81
N ASP A 145 -7.68 1.63 -5.44
CA ASP A 145 -8.06 0.73 -6.51
C ASP A 145 -7.44 1.11 -7.87
#